data_AF-A0A926Z8I5-F1
#
_entry.id   AF-A0A926Z8I5-F1
#
_cell.length_a   1.000
_cell.length_b   1.000
_cell.length_c   1.000
_cell.angle_alpha   90.00
_cell.angle_beta   90.00
_cell.angle_gamma   90.00
#
_symmetry.space_group_name_H-M   'P 1'
#
loop_
_entity.id
_entity.type
_entity.pdbx_description
1 polymer ?
#
loop_
_entity_poly.entity_id
_entity_poly.type
_entity_poly.pdbx_seq_one_letter_code
_entity_poly.pdbx_strand_id
1 'polypeptide(L)'
;MERLKITLTASDYHRCVTLCMKGSSHASTIHRAQVLLALHDGVDISEVMRVLRVKRTRLWRLRKQYLQSGLNDALADRRRRS
;
A
#
# COMPACT_ATOMS: atom_id res chain seq x y z
N MET A 1 10.32 3.00 17.46
CA MET A 1 10.22 2.45 16.09
C MET A 1 8.94 1.66 16.02
N GLU A 2 8.00 2.08 15.18
CA GLU A 2 6.67 1.48 15.08
C GLU A 2 6.59 0.75 13.75
N ARG A 3 6.28 -0.55 13.81
CA ARG A 3 6.19 -1.41 12.62
C ARG A 3 4.75 -1.80 12.35
N LEU A 4 4.37 -1.75 11.08
CA LEU A 4 3.02 -2.04 10.62
C LEU A 4 3.05 -3.18 9.61
N LYS A 5 3.22 -4.41 10.09
CA LYS A 5 3.37 -5.56 9.20
C LYS A 5 2.03 -5.99 8.59
N ILE A 6 2.04 -6.30 7.29
CA ILE A 6 0.97 -7.03 6.61
C ILE A 6 1.56 -8.25 5.90
N THR A 7 0.73 -9.26 5.67
CA THR A 7 1.11 -10.40 4.83
C THR A 7 0.32 -10.31 3.54
N LEU A 8 1.00 -10.02 2.43
CA LEU A 8 0.40 -10.09 1.10
C LEU A 8 0.35 -11.56 0.68
N THR A 9 -0.71 -11.95 -0.02
CA THR A 9 -0.71 -13.23 -0.73
C THR A 9 0.28 -13.19 -1.88
N ALA A 10 0.76 -14.35 -2.36
CA ALA A 10 1.71 -14.40 -3.48
C ALA A 10 1.13 -13.73 -4.75
N SER A 11 -0.18 -13.85 -4.98
CA SER A 11 -0.88 -13.18 -6.08
C SER A 11 -0.89 -11.66 -5.89
N ASP A 12 -1.24 -11.18 -4.69
CA ASP A 12 -1.28 -9.74 -4.42
C ASP A 12 0.11 -9.10 -4.50
N TYR A 13 1.13 -9.80 -3.99
CA TYR A 13 2.51 -9.37 -4.08
C TYR A 13 2.93 -9.19 -5.54
N HIS A 14 2.73 -10.20 -6.38
CA HIS A 14 3.06 -10.12 -7.81
C HIS A 14 2.30 -9.00 -8.52
N ARG A 15 1.03 -8.77 -8.18
CA ARG A 15 0.25 -7.67 -8.74
C ARG A 15 0.82 -6.31 -8.34
N CYS A 16 1.18 -6.12 -7.07
CA CYS A 16 1.83 -4.89 -6.60
C CYS A 16 3.16 -4.64 -7.32
N VAL A 17 4.02 -5.66 -7.43
CA VAL A 17 5.29 -5.56 -8.15
C VAL A 17 5.06 -5.21 -9.61
N THR A 18 4.13 -5.88 -10.28
CA THR A 18 3.79 -5.62 -11.69
C THR A 18 3.31 -4.18 -11.89
N LEU A 19 2.50 -3.65 -10.97
CA LEU A 19 2.03 -2.26 -11.02
C LEU A 19 3.19 -1.27 -10.90
N CYS A 20 4.15 -1.55 -10.01
CA CYS A 20 5.34 -0.73 -9.84
C CYS A 20 6.28 -0.77 -11.05
N MET A 21 6.39 -1.92 -11.73
CA MET A 21 7.29 -2.07 -12.89
C MET A 21 6.70 -1.56 -14.20
N LYS A 22 5.40 -1.79 -14.45
CA LYS A 22 4.78 -1.37 -15.73
C LYS A 22 4.62 0.14 -15.84
N GLY A 23 4.45 0.86 -14.73
CA GLY A 23 4.30 2.32 -14.71
C GLY A 23 3.05 2.89 -15.40
N SER A 24 2.27 2.08 -16.11
CA SER A 24 1.10 2.51 -16.89
C SER A 24 -0.17 2.75 -16.06
N SER A 25 -0.10 2.62 -14.73
CA SER A 25 -1.22 2.84 -13.82
C SER A 25 -1.20 4.24 -13.24
N HIS A 26 -2.33 4.69 -12.68
CA HIS A 26 -2.38 5.97 -11.97
C HIS A 26 -1.32 6.03 -10.87
N ALA A 27 -0.64 7.18 -10.76
CA ALA A 27 0.41 7.40 -9.77
C ALA A 27 -0.05 7.08 -8.34
N SER A 28 -1.33 7.32 -8.03
CA SER A 28 -1.94 7.00 -6.74
C SER A 28 -2.05 5.47 -6.49
N THR A 29 -2.28 4.67 -7.53
CA THR A 29 -2.33 3.21 -7.47
C THR A 29 -0.93 2.63 -7.28
N ILE A 30 0.05 3.12 -8.05
CA ILE A 30 1.45 2.71 -7.93
C ILE A 30 1.98 3.02 -6.53
N HIS A 31 1.70 4.23 -6.03
CA HIS A 31 2.14 4.65 -4.72
C HIS A 31 1.52 3.78 -3.59
N ARG A 32 0.26 3.36 -3.73
CA ARG A 32 -0.36 2.41 -2.77
C ARG A 32 0.26 1.02 -2.84
N ALA A 33 0.56 0.54 -4.05
CA ALA A 33 1.27 -0.72 -4.21
C ALA A 33 2.66 -0.68 -3.54
N GLN A 34 3.42 0.39 -3.72
CA GLN A 34 4.71 0.61 -3.05
C GLN A 34 4.59 0.60 -1.53
N VAL A 35 3.57 1.27 -0.98
CA VAL A 35 3.29 1.22 0.45
C VAL A 35 3.02 -0.21 0.91
N LEU A 36 2.12 -0.94 0.23
CA LEU A 36 1.76 -2.31 0.62
C LEU A 36 2.97 -3.24 0.60
N LEU A 37 3.86 -3.11 -0.40
CA LEU A 37 5.12 -3.85 -0.46
C LEU A 37 6.04 -3.52 0.72
N ALA A 38 6.25 -2.23 1.02
CA ALA A 38 7.10 -1.83 2.15
C ALA A 38 6.54 -2.33 3.50
N LEU A 39 5.22 -2.32 3.68
CA LEU A 39 4.57 -2.87 4.86
C LEU A 39 4.68 -4.41 4.94
N HIS A 40 4.71 -5.08 3.79
CA HIS A 40 4.93 -6.52 3.71
C HIS A 40 6.35 -6.90 4.14
N ASP A 41 7.32 -6.15 3.63
CA ASP A 41 8.75 -6.31 3.93
C ASP A 41 9.11 -5.92 5.38
N GLY A 42 8.14 -5.37 6.13
CA GLY A 42 8.29 -5.02 7.53
C GLY A 42 9.10 -3.74 7.77
N VAL A 43 9.16 -2.86 6.77
CA VAL A 43 9.82 -1.56 6.85
C VAL A 43 9.16 -0.70 7.95
N ASP A 44 9.98 0.05 8.69
CA ASP A 44 9.50 0.93 9.75
C ASP A 44 8.61 2.05 9.18
N ILE A 45 7.52 2.38 9.89
CA ILE A 45 6.56 3.39 9.44
C ILE A 45 7.23 4.73 9.15
N SER A 46 8.18 5.17 10.00
CA SER A 46 8.88 6.43 9.80
C SER A 46 9.69 6.45 8.51
N GLU A 47 10.28 5.30 8.15
CA GLU A 47 11.03 5.16 6.91
C GLU A 47 10.11 5.17 5.68
N VAL A 48 8.99 4.43 5.73
CA VAL A 48 7.98 4.46 4.68
C VAL A 48 7.45 5.89 4.47
N MET A 49 7.15 6.60 5.58
CA MET A 49 6.69 7.99 5.52
C MET A 49 7.73 8.92 4.87
N ARG A 50 9.01 8.73 5.20
CA ARG A 50 10.11 9.55 4.68
C ARG A 50 10.35 9.31 3.19
N VAL A 51 10.45 8.05 2.77
CA VAL A 51 10.78 7.66 1.39
C VAL A 51 9.60 7.89 0.46
N LEU A 52 8.40 7.45 0.85
CA LEU A 52 7.19 7.56 0.02
C LEU A 52 6.44 8.88 0.24
N ARG A 53 6.90 9.75 1.14
CA ARG A 53 6.26 11.06 1.44
C ARG A 53 4.77 10.94 1.76
N VAL A 54 4.42 9.89 2.52
CA VAL A 54 3.05 9.55 2.90
C VAL A 54 2.81 9.88 4.38
N LYS A 55 1.61 10.37 4.73
CA LYS A 55 1.23 10.61 6.12
C LYS A 55 0.92 9.29 6.84
N ARG A 56 1.27 9.18 8.13
CA ARG A 56 0.97 8.02 8.99
C ARG A 56 -0.49 7.56 8.86
N THR A 57 -1.43 8.50 8.93
CA THR A 57 -2.88 8.19 8.83
C THR A 57 -3.27 7.51 7.52
N ARG A 58 -2.59 7.82 6.41
CA ARG A 58 -2.84 7.17 5.12
C ARG A 58 -2.30 5.73 5.10
N LEU A 59 -1.16 5.47 5.73
CA LEU A 59 -0.62 4.12 5.91
C LEU A 59 -1.59 3.22 6.68
N TRP A 60 -2.06 3.70 7.84
CA TRP A 60 -3.03 2.98 8.67
C TRP A 60 -4.33 2.67 7.93
N ARG A 61 -4.86 3.66 7.21
CA ARG A 61 -6.08 3.47 6.41
C ARG A 61 -5.89 2.44 5.31
N LEU A 62 -4.79 2.51 4.57
CA LEU A 62 -4.50 1.57 3.49
C LEU A 62 -4.32 0.15 4.03
N ARG A 63 -3.61 -0.01 5.15
CA ARG A 63 -3.46 -1.29 5.85
C ARG A 63 -4.82 -1.86 6.24
N LYS A 64 -5.65 -1.05 6.89
CA LYS A 64 -7.00 -1.46 7.31
C LYS A 64 -7.84 -1.87 6.10
N GLN A 65 -7.80 -1.11 5.02
CA GLN A 65 -8.57 -1.38 3.82
C GLN A 65 -8.13 -2.70 3.16
N TYR A 66 -6.82 -2.95 3.06
CA TYR A 66 -6.32 -4.22 2.55
C TYR A 66 -6.78 -5.41 3.40
N LEU A 67 -6.67 -5.30 4.73
CA LEU A 67 -7.07 -6.38 5.63
C LEU A 67 -8.59 -6.62 5.65
N GLN A 68 -9.40 -5.62 5.33
CA GLN A 68 -10.86 -5.73 5.34
C GLN A 68 -11.47 -6.14 3.99
N SER A 69 -10.85 -5.72 2.88
CA SER A 69 -11.49 -5.79 1.56
C SER A 69 -10.54 -6.25 0.45
N GLY A 70 -9.30 -6.58 0.79
CA GLY A 70 -8.31 -7.11 -0.14
C GLY A 70 -7.67 -6.04 -1.04
N LEU A 71 -6.86 -6.52 -2.00
CA LEU A 71 -6.00 -5.66 -2.82
C LEU A 71 -6.77 -4.70 -3.73
N ASN A 72 -7.84 -5.18 -4.39
CA ASN A 72 -8.57 -4.37 -5.36
C ASN A 72 -9.11 -3.09 -4.73
N ASP A 73 -9.74 -3.22 -3.56
CA ASP A 73 -10.28 -2.07 -2.84
C ASP A 73 -9.15 -1.18 -2.32
N ALA A 74 -8.10 -1.77 -1.72
CA ALA A 74 -6.96 -1.01 -1.24
C ALA A 74 -6.33 -0.13 -2.34
N LEU A 75 -6.22 -0.65 -3.57
CA LEU A 75 -5.65 0.07 -4.72
C LEU A 75 -6.61 1.08 -5.34
N ALA A 76 -7.92 0.80 -5.34
CA ALA A 76 -8.93 1.62 -5.99
C ALA A 76 -9.14 2.98 -5.33
N ASP A 77 -8.66 3.18 -4.08
CA ASP A 77 -8.87 4.41 -3.32
C ASP A 77 -10.32 4.89 -3.43
N ARG A 78 -11.25 4.10 -2.89
CA ARG A 78 -12.58 4.61 -2.62
C ARG A 78 -12.43 5.76 -1.61
N ARG A 79 -12.08 6.97 -2.10
CA ARG A 79 -12.62 8.21 -1.55
C ARG A 79 -14.08 7.87 -1.31
N ARG A 80 -14.53 7.94 -0.07
CA ARG A 80 -15.96 7.93 0.20
C ARG A 80 -16.55 8.93 -0.80
N ARG A 81 -17.31 8.44 -1.78
CA ARG A 81 -18.35 9.27 -2.36
C ARG A 81 -19.22 9.57 -1.16
N SER A 82 -19.12 10.80 -0.68
CA SER A 82 -20.17 11.44 0.12
C SER A 82 -21.48 11.33 -0.63
#